data_AF-A0A0F9DDL7-F1
#
_entry.id   AF-A0A0F9DDL7-F1
#
_cell.length_a   1.000
_cell.length_b   1.000
_cell.length_c   1.000
_cell.angle_alpha   90.00
_cell.angle_beta   90.00
_cell.angle_gamma   90.00
#
_symmetry.space_group_name_H-M   'P 1'
#
loop_
_entity.id
_entity.type
_entity.pdbx_description
1 polymer ?
#
loop_
_entity_poly.entity_id
_entity_poly.type
_entity_poly.pdbx_seq_one_letter_code
_entity_poly.pdbx_strand_id
1 'polypeptide(L)'
;KYPPDPSISTLLALGVRATTDGMKVHAIVNVKKGKVAEAMNLITTQYQEWAMKIEGYRYEIEIFMDVAEAYKVLNMEAPEQ
;
A
#
# COMPACT_ATOMS: atom_id res chain seq x y z
N LYS A 1 -13.55 3.21 -19.65
CA LYS A 1 -13.87 3.82 -18.33
C LYS A 1 -15.19 3.21 -17.89
N TYR A 2 -15.22 2.39 -16.84
CA TYR A 2 -16.45 1.76 -16.36
C TYR A 2 -17.38 2.81 -15.74
N PRO A 3 -18.72 2.66 -15.87
CA PRO A 3 -19.65 3.56 -15.20
C PRO A 3 -19.50 3.43 -13.67
N PRO A 4 -19.66 4.52 -12.90
CA PRO A 4 -19.62 4.46 -11.45
C PRO A 4 -20.75 3.56 -10.93
N ASP A 5 -20.40 2.57 -10.11
CA ASP A 5 -21.37 1.69 -9.48
C ASP A 5 -22.05 2.43 -8.30
N PRO A 6 -23.37 2.67 -8.36
CA PRO A 6 -24.10 3.41 -7.32
C PRO A 6 -24.21 2.63 -6.00
N SER A 7 -23.86 1.34 -5.95
CA SER A 7 -23.82 0.54 -4.73
C SER A 7 -22.54 0.74 -3.91
N ILE A 8 -21.51 1.35 -4.51
CA ILE A 8 -20.22 1.60 -3.86
C ILE A 8 -20.24 3.01 -3.27
N SER A 9 -20.47 3.12 -1.96
CA SER A 9 -20.18 4.37 -1.24
C SER A 9 -18.68 4.68 -1.31
N THR A 10 -18.31 5.97 -1.23
CA THR A 10 -16.96 6.55 -1.25
C THR A 10 -15.83 5.57 -0.90
N LEU A 11 -14.82 5.48 -1.77
CA LEU A 11 -13.58 4.74 -1.51
C LEU A 11 -13.00 5.14 -0.15
N LEU A 12 -13.08 4.23 0.83
CA LEU A 12 -12.46 4.41 2.14
C LEU A 12 -10.94 4.30 1.98
N ALA A 13 -10.27 5.44 1.79
CA ALA A 13 -8.80 5.49 1.72
C ALA A 13 -8.13 5.07 3.04
N LEU A 14 -8.87 5.14 4.16
CA LEU A 14 -8.42 4.76 5.50
C LEU A 14 -9.52 3.95 6.20
N GLY A 15 -9.31 2.64 6.31
CA GLY A 15 -10.15 1.75 7.11
C GLY A 15 -9.53 1.55 8.49
N VAL A 16 -10.29 1.76 9.56
CA VAL A 16 -9.84 1.51 10.94
C VAL A 16 -10.72 0.42 11.53
N ARG A 17 -10.11 -0.62 12.10
CA ARG A 17 -10.83 -1.65 12.86
C ARG A 17 -10.20 -1.88 14.23
N ALA A 18 -11.06 -2.06 15.22
CA ALA A 18 -10.66 -2.58 16.52
C ALA A 18 -10.41 -4.09 16.42
N THR A 19 -9.38 -4.55 17.13
CA THR A 19 -8.98 -5.96 17.23
C THR A 19 -8.69 -6.27 18.69
N THR A 20 -8.53 -7.56 19.03
CA THR A 20 -8.11 -7.97 20.37
C THR A 20 -6.72 -7.44 20.74
N ASP A 21 -5.91 -7.10 19.74
CA ASP A 21 -4.53 -6.67 19.90
C ASP A 21 -4.36 -5.15 19.75
N GLY A 22 -5.46 -4.39 19.76
CA GLY A 22 -5.50 -2.94 19.57
C GLY A 22 -6.18 -2.53 18.27
N MET A 23 -5.69 -1.48 17.62
CA MET A 23 -6.28 -0.95 16.38
C MET A 23 -5.46 -1.35 15.16
N LYS A 24 -6.12 -1.88 14.11
CA LYS A 24 -5.50 -2.05 12.79
C LYS A 24 -6.02 -0.98 11.83
N VAL A 25 -5.10 -0.26 11.20
CA VAL A 25 -5.41 0.73 10.17
C VAL A 25 -4.97 0.19 8.82
N HIS A 26 -5.87 0.22 7.84
CA HIS A 26 -5.63 -0.14 6.45
C HIS A 26 -5.68 1.15 5.63
N ALA A 27 -4.52 1.56 5.10
CA ALA A 27 -4.41 2.73 4.24
C ALA A 27 -4.15 2.28 2.80
N ILE A 28 -4.98 2.74 1.86
CA ILE A 28 -4.77 2.49 0.43
C ILE A 28 -4.41 3.81 -0.22
N VAL A 29 -3.22 3.86 -0.82
CA VAL A 29 -2.70 5.06 -1.49
C VAL A 29 -2.37 4.75 -2.95
N ASN A 30 -2.71 5.67 -3.83
CA ASN A 30 -2.30 5.59 -5.23
C ASN A 30 -0.91 6.19 -5.39
N VAL A 31 0.02 5.40 -5.91
CA VAL A 31 1.37 5.88 -6.23
C VAL A 31 1.45 6.22 -7.71
N LYS A 32 2.11 7.32 -8.05
CA LYS A 32 2.32 7.70 -9.45
C LYS A 32 3.20 6.66 -10.14
N LYS A 33 2.87 6.31 -11.39
CA LYS A 33 3.68 5.38 -12.22
C LYS A 33 5.16 5.77 -12.22
N GLY A 34 6.04 4.78 -12.03
CA GLY A 34 7.50 4.99 -11.94
C GLY A 34 7.99 5.64 -10.64
N LYS A 35 7.12 5.89 -9.66
CA LYS A 35 7.49 6.42 -8.32
C LYS A 35 7.40 5.39 -7.20
N VAL A 36 7.16 4.11 -7.52
CA VAL A 36 7.02 3.04 -6.52
C VAL A 36 8.25 2.95 -5.61
N ALA A 37 9.47 2.96 -6.16
CA ALA A 37 10.69 2.87 -5.34
C ALA A 37 10.86 4.06 -4.37
N GLU A 38 10.55 5.28 -4.82
CA GLU A 38 10.62 6.49 -4.00
C GLU A 38 9.57 6.46 -2.89
N ALA A 39 8.32 6.09 -3.22
CA ALA A 39 7.24 5.93 -2.26
C ALA A 39 7.56 4.86 -1.22
N MET A 40 8.16 3.74 -1.65
CA MET A 40 8.56 2.67 -0.75
C MET A 40 9.64 3.10 0.23
N ASN A 41 10.67 3.81 -0.24
CA ASN A 41 11.70 4.35 0.65
C ASN A 41 11.11 5.32 1.67
N LEU A 42 10.20 6.19 1.25
CA LEU A 42 9.53 7.13 2.14
C LEU A 42 8.69 6.41 3.21
N ILE A 43 7.81 5.50 2.80
CA ILE A 43 6.89 4.78 3.70
C ILE A 43 7.68 3.89 4.66
N THR A 44 8.70 3.19 4.16
CA THR A 44 9.54 2.31 5.00
C THR A 44 10.28 3.13 6.05
N THR A 45 10.89 4.26 5.66
CA THR A 45 11.60 5.14 6.61
C THR A 45 10.65 5.65 7.69
N GLN A 46 9.46 6.13 7.29
CA GLN A 46 8.46 6.65 8.23
C GLN A 46 7.99 5.58 9.23
N TYR A 47 7.65 4.37 8.76
CA TYR A 47 7.18 3.31 9.64
C TYR A 47 8.28 2.73 10.52
N GLN A 48 9.53 2.69 10.04
CA GLN A 48 10.68 2.35 10.89
C GLN A 48 10.85 3.36 12.02
N GLU A 49 10.79 4.66 11.72
CA GLU A 49 10.87 5.69 12.74
C GLU A 49 9.74 5.57 13.78
N TRP A 50 8.52 5.27 13.35
CA TRP A 50 7.39 5.09 14.26
C TRP A 50 7.54 3.84 15.11
N ALA A 51 7.99 2.73 14.52
CA ALA A 51 8.29 1.50 15.26
C ALA A 51 9.38 1.69 16.33
N MET A 52 10.34 2.59 16.10
CA MET A 52 11.36 2.94 17.09
C MET A 52 10.86 3.86 18.20
N LYS A 53 9.89 4.74 17.91
CA LYS A 53 9.41 5.79 18.83
C LYS A 53 8.16 5.40 19.62
N ILE A 54 7.38 4.44 19.13
CA ILE A 54 6.08 4.05 19.68
C ILE A 54 6.17 2.59 20.14
N GLU A 55 6.15 2.40 21.46
CA GLU A 55 6.17 1.05 22.04
C GLU A 55 4.99 0.21 21.56
N GLY A 56 5.28 -1.01 21.11
CA GLY A 56 4.27 -1.93 20.59
C GLY A 56 3.77 -1.63 19.17
N TYR A 57 4.29 -0.60 18.49
CA TYR A 57 3.89 -0.29 17.13
C TYR A 57 4.31 -1.39 16.15
N ARG A 58 3.34 -1.91 15.41
CA ARG A 58 3.53 -2.94 14.39
C ARG A 58 2.92 -2.45 13.09
N TYR A 59 3.62 -2.71 11.98
CA TYR A 59 3.16 -2.32 10.65
C TYR A 59 3.41 -3.43 9.64
N GLU A 60 2.65 -3.37 8.56
CA GLU A 60 2.70 -4.27 7.42
C GLU A 60 2.58 -3.40 6.17
N ILE A 61 3.45 -3.63 5.17
CA ILE A 61 3.41 -2.91 3.89
C ILE A 61 3.13 -3.95 2.81
N GLU A 62 1.97 -3.82 2.15
CA GLU A 62 1.62 -4.60 0.97
C GLU A 62 1.66 -3.69 -0.26
N ILE A 63 2.35 -4.13 -1.30
CA ILE A 63 2.47 -3.38 -2.56
C ILE A 63 1.73 -4.13 -3.65
N PHE A 64 0.79 -3.45 -4.29
CA PHE A 64 0.11 -3.94 -5.47
C PHE A 64 0.62 -3.16 -6.68
N MET A 65 1.34 -3.84 -7.57
CA MET A 65 1.90 -3.27 -8.80
C MET A 65 1.19 -3.87 -10.01
N ASP A 66 1.21 -3.14 -11.13
CA ASP A 66 0.88 -3.78 -12.41
C ASP A 66 1.95 -4.82 -12.77
N VAL A 67 1.59 -5.78 -13.63
CA VAL A 67 2.45 -6.91 -14.02
C VAL A 67 3.79 -6.40 -14.59
N ALA A 68 3.78 -5.35 -15.40
CA ALA A 68 5.01 -4.84 -16.02
C ALA A 68 5.97 -4.21 -14.99
N GLU A 69 5.45 -3.48 -14.00
CA GLU A 69 6.25 -2.93 -12.91
C GLU A 69 6.75 -4.02 -11.96
N ALA A 70 5.92 -5.01 -11.63
CA ALA A 70 6.32 -6.13 -10.77
C ALA A 70 7.50 -6.92 -11.37
N TYR A 71 7.44 -7.24 -12.66
CA TYR A 71 8.49 -7.97 -13.35
C TYR A 71 9.79 -7.18 -13.45
N LYS A 72 9.72 -5.85 -13.65
CA LYS A 72 10.90 -4.98 -13.58
C LYS A 72 11.59 -5.01 -12.22
N VAL A 73 10.82 -4.98 -11.13
CA VAL A 73 11.37 -5.07 -9.76
C VAL A 73 12.03 -6.42 -9.51
N LEU A 74 11.45 -7.50 -10.04
CA LEU A 74 11.99 -8.86 -9.92
C LEU A 74 13.13 -9.16 -10.91
N ASN A 75 13.52 -8.21 -11.76
CA ASN A 75 14.49 -8.39 -12.82
C ASN A 75 14.13 -9.54 -13.79
N MET A 76 12.85 -9.63 -14.14
CA MET A 76 12.25 -10.63 -15.03
C MET A 76 11.61 -9.95 -16.26
N GLU A 77 11.50 -10.65 -17.38
CA GLU A 77 10.73 -10.19 -18.54
C GLU A 77 9.24 -10.45 -18.34
N ALA A 78 8.42 -9.42 -18.52
CA ALA A 78 6.97 -9.55 -18.43
C ALA A 78 6.46 -10.46 -19.57
N PRO A 79 5.54 -11.41 -19.30
CA PRO A 79 4.97 -12.25 -20.34
C PRO A 79 4.20 -11.38 -21.34
N GLU A 80 4.32 -11.70 -22.64
CA GLU A 80 3.53 -11.06 -23.69
C GLU A 80 2.03 -11.29 -23.41
N GLN A 81 1.25 -10.20 -23.39
CA GLN A 81 -0.21 -10.22 -23.20
C GLN A 81 -0.95 -10.23 -24.53
#